data_AF-A0AAX2JBH4-F1
#
_entry.id   AF-A0AAX2JBH4-F1
#
_cell.length_a   1.000
_cell.length_b   1.000
_cell.length_c   1.000
_cell.angle_alpha   90.00
_cell.angle_beta   90.00
_cell.angle_gamma   90.00
#
_symmetry.space_group_name_H-M   'P 1'
#
loop_
_entity.id
_entity.type
_entity.pdbx_description
1 polymer ?
#
loop_
_entity_poly.entity_id
_entity_poly.type
_entity_poly.pdbx_seq_one_letter_code
_entity_poly.pdbx_strand_id
1 'polypeptide(L)'
;MKNCSGISSDLERSMNLQSRIMTFEECLRNAKVIDALDDKRRVKMFNLLVWNDDMQSNFISRLDRIILEAEIEILKQDIRELRKNMKTFTEKFKKSINVVKNDEIKYEEMDDNLREFLINYAVECREKLKIENSEVETKMILENLEKRKQRGLYD
;
A
#
# COMPACT_ATOMS: atom_id res chain seq x y z
N MET A 1 13.06 43.03 20.07
CA MET A 1 12.39 41.74 20.32
C MET A 1 13.38 40.83 21.03
N LYS A 2 12.95 40.20 22.13
CA LYS A 2 13.79 39.46 23.09
C LYS A 2 14.33 38.16 22.49
N ASN A 3 15.64 37.97 22.62
CA ASN A 3 16.43 36.73 22.67
C ASN A 3 15.76 35.44 22.16
N CYS A 4 16.02 35.06 20.91
CA CYS A 4 15.97 33.65 20.54
C CYS A 4 17.27 32.99 21.03
N SER A 5 17.27 32.45 22.25
CA SER A 5 18.41 31.68 22.79
C SER A 5 18.59 30.36 22.03
N GLY A 6 19.82 29.83 21.91
CA GLY A 6 20.11 28.53 21.29
C GLY A 6 19.22 27.37 21.75
N ILE A 7 18.76 27.38 23.00
CA ILE A 7 17.80 26.40 23.56
C ILE A 7 16.47 26.37 22.78
N SER A 8 15.99 27.53 22.31
CA SER A 8 14.76 27.63 21.53
C SER A 8 14.93 27.05 20.12
N SER A 9 16.10 27.19 19.51
CA SER A 9 16.39 26.64 18.18
C SER A 9 16.67 25.13 18.22
N ASP A 10 17.26 24.62 19.30
CA ASP A 10 17.41 23.18 19.52
C ASP A 10 16.06 22.48 19.74
N LEU A 11 15.14 23.12 20.47
CA LEU A 11 13.79 22.59 20.66
C LEU A 11 13.03 22.53 19.33
N GLU A 12 13.07 23.58 18.54
CA GLU A 12 12.44 23.63 17.21
C GLU A 12 12.96 22.50 16.30
N ARG A 13 14.29 22.32 16.24
CA ARG A 13 14.91 21.21 15.50
C ARG A 13 14.44 19.84 15.99
N SER A 14 14.35 19.64 17.31
CA SER A 14 13.90 18.38 17.90
C SER A 14 12.43 18.09 17.57
N MET A 15 11.55 19.10 17.64
CA MET A 15 10.14 18.96 17.27
C MET A 15 9.98 18.68 15.77
N ASN A 16 10.75 19.34 14.90
CA ASN A 16 10.75 19.08 13.47
C ASN A 16 11.19 17.64 13.16
N LEU A 17 12.24 17.15 13.82
CA LEU A 17 12.68 15.77 13.68
C LEU A 17 11.60 14.78 14.13
N GLN A 18 10.95 15.02 15.27
CA GLN A 18 9.86 14.19 15.75
C GLN A 18 8.69 14.17 14.75
N SER A 19 8.31 15.32 14.19
CA SER A 19 7.27 15.39 13.15
C SER A 19 7.62 14.53 11.94
N ARG A 20 8.88 14.57 11.48
CA ARG A 20 9.35 13.77 10.34
C ARG A 20 9.28 12.28 10.63
N ILE A 21 9.71 11.86 11.81
CA ILE A 21 9.63 10.45 12.25
C ILE A 21 8.18 9.99 12.30
N MET A 22 7.27 10.78 12.85
CA MET A 22 5.84 10.44 12.88
C MET A 22 5.26 10.26 11.47
N THR A 23 5.68 11.07 10.50
CA THR A 23 5.28 10.88 9.10
C THR A 23 5.79 9.55 8.54
N PHE A 24 7.05 9.16 8.80
CA PHE A 24 7.56 7.84 8.41
C PHE A 24 6.74 6.70 9.04
N GLU A 25 6.45 6.79 10.35
CA GLU A 25 5.67 5.78 11.05
C GLU A 25 4.28 5.61 10.44
N GLU A 26 3.60 6.71 10.10
CA GLU A 26 2.27 6.64 9.49
C GLU A 26 2.31 6.04 8.09
N CYS A 27 3.31 6.40 7.28
CA CYS A 27 3.53 5.77 5.98
C CYS A 27 3.79 4.26 6.09
N LEU A 28 4.58 3.83 7.07
CA LEU A 28 4.83 2.40 7.33
C LEU A 28 3.57 1.68 7.82
N ARG A 29 2.71 2.34 8.61
CA ARG A 29 1.39 1.80 8.97
C ARG A 29 0.52 1.62 7.73
N ASN A 30 0.53 2.58 6.81
CA ASN A 30 -0.19 2.46 5.55
C ASN A 30 0.34 1.33 4.66
N ALA A 31 1.67 1.12 4.62
CA ALA A 31 2.26 -0.02 3.89
C ALA A 31 1.68 -1.36 4.40
N LYS A 32 1.59 -1.52 5.72
CA LYS A 32 0.98 -2.71 6.33
C LYS A 32 -0.50 -2.88 5.98
N VAL A 33 -1.25 -1.79 5.82
CA VAL A 33 -2.65 -1.84 5.40
C VAL A 33 -2.76 -2.31 3.95
N ILE A 34 -1.90 -1.79 3.06
CA ILE A 34 -1.85 -2.19 1.65
C ILE A 34 -1.54 -3.69 1.54
N ASP A 35 -0.52 -4.16 2.23
CA ASP A 35 -0.14 -5.57 2.26
C ASP A 35 -1.28 -6.48 2.73
N ALA A 36 -1.95 -6.10 3.83
CA ALA A 36 -3.09 -6.85 4.35
C ALA A 36 -4.29 -6.88 3.37
N LEU A 37 -4.46 -5.86 2.53
CA LEU A 37 -5.48 -5.85 1.48
C LEU A 37 -5.07 -6.75 0.31
N ASP A 38 -3.81 -6.73 -0.10
CA ASP A 38 -3.29 -7.60 -1.15
C ASP A 38 -3.34 -9.09 -0.74
N ASP A 39 -3.01 -9.42 0.51
CA ASP A 39 -3.15 -10.77 1.07
C ASP A 39 -4.60 -11.28 0.96
N LYS A 40 -5.57 -10.44 1.35
CA LYS A 40 -7.00 -10.78 1.24
C LYS A 40 -7.41 -11.00 -0.21
N ARG A 41 -6.90 -10.18 -1.13
CA ARG A 41 -7.12 -10.34 -2.57
C ARG A 41 -6.52 -11.66 -3.05
N ARG A 42 -5.29 -12.03 -2.64
CA ARG A 42 -4.66 -13.31 -2.99
C ARG A 42 -5.49 -14.51 -2.52
N VAL A 43 -5.99 -14.48 -1.29
CA VAL A 43 -6.91 -15.53 -0.78
C VAL A 43 -8.18 -15.60 -1.63
N LYS A 44 -8.77 -14.45 -1.99
CA LYS A 44 -9.95 -14.40 -2.86
C LYS A 44 -9.66 -14.95 -4.26
N MET A 45 -8.50 -14.66 -4.83
CA MET A 45 -8.04 -15.22 -6.10
C MET A 45 -8.01 -16.74 -6.03
N PHE A 46 -7.34 -17.28 -5.01
CA PHE A 46 -7.22 -18.72 -4.80
C PHE A 46 -8.59 -19.39 -4.71
N ASN A 47 -9.50 -18.85 -3.89
CA ASN A 47 -10.86 -19.39 -3.74
C ASN A 47 -11.66 -19.34 -5.05
N LEU A 48 -11.47 -18.32 -5.88
CA LEU A 48 -12.11 -18.25 -7.20
C LEU A 48 -11.58 -19.35 -8.14
N LEU A 49 -10.28 -19.61 -8.12
CA LEU A 49 -9.69 -20.68 -8.93
C LEU A 49 -10.19 -22.06 -8.49
N VAL A 50 -10.22 -22.33 -7.19
CA VAL A 50 -10.81 -23.56 -6.64
C VAL A 50 -12.28 -23.70 -7.07
N TRP A 51 -13.07 -22.63 -6.93
CA TRP A 51 -14.46 -22.64 -7.38
C TRP A 51 -14.60 -22.92 -8.89
N ASN A 52 -13.67 -22.43 -9.71
CA ASN A 52 -13.66 -22.74 -11.13
C ASN A 52 -13.41 -24.22 -11.37
N ASP A 53 -12.39 -24.79 -10.73
CA ASP A 53 -12.04 -26.20 -10.93
C ASP A 53 -13.18 -27.12 -10.49
N ASP A 54 -13.78 -26.86 -9.32
CA ASP A 54 -14.95 -27.59 -8.81
C ASP A 54 -16.13 -27.54 -9.80
N MET A 55 -16.40 -26.37 -10.36
CA MET A 55 -17.50 -26.19 -11.32
C MET A 55 -17.20 -26.87 -12.66
N GLN A 56 -15.96 -26.84 -13.15
CA GLN A 56 -15.59 -27.58 -14.35
C GLN A 56 -15.75 -29.09 -14.14
N SER A 57 -15.27 -29.62 -13.00
CA SER A 57 -15.46 -31.03 -12.65
C SER A 57 -16.94 -31.41 -12.55
N ASN A 58 -17.78 -30.53 -11.99
CA ASN A 58 -19.23 -30.73 -11.97
C ASN A 58 -19.84 -30.77 -13.37
N PHE A 59 -19.47 -29.85 -14.25
CA PHE A 59 -19.98 -29.82 -15.63
C PHE A 59 -19.56 -31.05 -16.43
N ILE A 60 -18.30 -31.51 -16.29
CA ILE A 60 -17.82 -32.75 -16.90
C ILE A 60 -18.63 -33.93 -16.38
N SER A 61 -18.78 -34.05 -15.06
CA SER A 61 -19.55 -35.16 -14.46
C SER A 61 -21.02 -35.17 -14.89
N ARG A 62 -21.64 -33.99 -15.07
CA ARG A 62 -23.00 -33.88 -15.61
C ARG A 62 -23.05 -34.29 -17.08
N LEU A 63 -22.06 -33.90 -17.88
CA LEU A 63 -21.95 -34.30 -19.28
C LEU A 63 -21.83 -35.83 -19.40
N ASP A 64 -20.98 -36.46 -18.60
CA ASP A 64 -20.79 -37.92 -18.59
C ASP A 64 -22.11 -38.66 -18.29
N ARG A 65 -22.92 -38.13 -17.37
CA ARG A 65 -24.25 -38.69 -17.08
C ARG A 65 -25.21 -38.53 -18.25
N ILE A 66 -25.25 -37.35 -18.87
CA ILE A 66 -26.10 -37.09 -20.04
C ILE A 66 -25.76 -38.07 -21.17
N ILE A 67 -24.48 -38.36 -21.40
CA ILE A 67 -24.06 -39.29 -22.47
C ILE A 67 -24.63 -40.71 -22.29
N LEU A 68 -24.97 -41.11 -21.06
CA LEU A 68 -25.54 -42.43 -20.76
C LEU A 68 -27.07 -42.48 -20.94
N GLU A 69 -27.74 -41.35 -21.17
CA GLU A 69 -29.20 -41.29 -21.35
C GLU A 69 -29.61 -41.79 -22.74
N ALA A 70 -30.66 -42.61 -22.79
CA ALA A 70 -31.14 -43.21 -24.04
C ALA A 70 -32.23 -42.37 -24.75
N GLU A 71 -32.95 -41.52 -24.01
CA GLU A 71 -34.09 -40.78 -24.53
C GLU A 71 -33.68 -39.42 -25.09
N ILE A 72 -33.87 -39.22 -26.41
CA ILE A 72 -33.43 -38.03 -27.15
C ILE A 72 -34.00 -36.73 -26.59
N GLU A 73 -35.23 -36.74 -26.10
CA GLU A 73 -35.89 -35.52 -25.66
C GLU A 73 -35.42 -35.09 -24.26
N ILE A 74 -35.10 -36.05 -23.39
CA ILE A 74 -34.40 -35.82 -22.12
C ILE A 74 -32.99 -35.28 -22.39
N LEU A 75 -32.24 -35.92 -23.30
CA LEU A 75 -30.91 -35.46 -23.73
C LEU A 75 -30.90 -34.00 -24.17
N LYS A 76 -31.83 -33.60 -25.05
CA LYS A 76 -31.92 -32.21 -25.54
C LYS A 76 -32.21 -31.21 -24.41
N GLN A 77 -33.05 -31.58 -23.47
CA GLN A 77 -33.40 -30.72 -22.34
C GLN A 77 -32.20 -30.53 -21.41
N ASP A 78 -31.55 -31.63 -21.02
CA ASP A 78 -30.41 -31.60 -20.09
C ASP A 78 -29.21 -30.87 -20.68
N ILE A 79 -28.93 -31.06 -21.98
CA ILE A 79 -27.88 -30.32 -22.70
C ILE A 79 -28.18 -28.81 -22.70
N ARG A 80 -29.44 -28.41 -22.93
CA ARG A 80 -29.82 -26.98 -22.91
C ARG A 80 -29.66 -26.38 -21.52
N GLU A 81 -30.04 -27.11 -20.49
CA GLU A 81 -29.88 -26.66 -19.10
C GLU A 81 -28.40 -26.55 -18.72
N LEU A 82 -27.60 -27.59 -19.01
CA LEU A 82 -26.16 -27.59 -18.75
C LEU A 82 -25.48 -26.42 -19.45
N ARG A 83 -25.79 -26.18 -20.74
CA ARG A 83 -25.26 -25.04 -21.50
C ARG A 83 -25.63 -23.69 -20.87
N LYS A 84 -26.88 -23.54 -20.40
CA LYS A 84 -27.32 -22.33 -19.70
C LYS A 84 -26.51 -22.12 -18.41
N ASN A 85 -26.37 -23.17 -17.61
CA ASN A 85 -25.62 -23.14 -16.35
C ASN A 85 -24.14 -22.79 -16.58
N MET A 86 -23.49 -23.41 -17.57
CA MET A 86 -22.11 -23.12 -17.96
C MET A 86 -21.94 -21.65 -18.39
N LYS A 87 -22.86 -21.11 -19.19
CA LYS A 87 -22.83 -19.71 -19.62
C LYS A 87 -22.95 -18.76 -18.43
N THR A 88 -23.94 -18.98 -17.56
CA THR A 88 -24.14 -18.15 -16.36
C THR A 88 -22.94 -18.23 -15.41
N PHE A 89 -22.38 -19.41 -15.21
CA PHE A 89 -21.15 -19.58 -14.42
C PHE A 89 -19.99 -18.80 -15.03
N THR A 90 -19.74 -18.97 -16.33
CA THR A 90 -18.63 -18.31 -17.04
C THR A 90 -18.72 -16.80 -16.92
N GLU A 91 -19.92 -16.22 -17.07
CA GLU A 91 -20.15 -14.79 -16.92
C GLU A 91 -19.86 -14.30 -15.49
N LYS A 92 -20.32 -15.04 -14.47
CA LYS A 92 -20.06 -14.71 -13.06
C LYS A 92 -18.58 -14.81 -12.72
N PHE A 93 -17.93 -15.89 -13.13
CA PHE A 93 -16.51 -16.10 -12.90
C PHE A 93 -15.67 -15.00 -13.57
N LYS A 94 -15.94 -14.69 -14.84
CA LYS A 94 -15.25 -13.59 -15.56
C LYS A 94 -15.39 -12.24 -14.86
N LYS A 95 -16.58 -11.92 -14.36
CA LYS A 95 -16.78 -10.68 -13.58
C LYS A 95 -15.95 -10.69 -12.30
N SER A 96 -16.02 -11.75 -11.51
CA SER A 96 -15.29 -11.85 -10.25
C SER A 96 -13.77 -11.83 -10.43
N ILE A 97 -13.25 -12.58 -11.41
CA ILE A 97 -11.80 -12.66 -11.66
C ILE A 97 -11.24 -11.33 -12.16
N ASN A 98 -11.98 -10.60 -13.00
CA ASN A 98 -11.55 -9.29 -13.48
C ASN A 98 -11.45 -8.26 -12.35
N VAL A 99 -12.36 -8.31 -11.37
CA VAL A 99 -12.26 -7.45 -10.18
C VAL A 99 -10.95 -7.74 -9.44
N VAL A 100 -10.64 -9.01 -9.17
CA VAL A 100 -9.42 -9.39 -8.44
C VAL A 100 -8.15 -9.01 -9.21
N LYS A 101 -8.13 -9.14 -10.54
CA LYS A 101 -7.01 -8.69 -11.38
C LYS A 101 -6.82 -7.17 -11.36
N ASN A 102 -7.92 -6.42 -11.39
CA ASN A 102 -7.84 -4.97 -11.30
C ASN A 102 -7.38 -4.51 -9.91
N ASP A 103 -7.81 -5.21 -8.86
CA ASP A 103 -7.37 -4.93 -7.49
C ASP A 103 -5.87 -5.20 -7.31
N GLU A 104 -5.31 -6.21 -7.99
CA GLU A 104 -3.86 -6.49 -8.00
C GLU A 104 -3.05 -5.32 -8.53
N ILE A 105 -3.42 -4.81 -9.71
CA ILE A 105 -2.76 -3.66 -10.34
C ILE A 105 -2.83 -2.44 -9.41
N LYS A 106 -3.98 -2.20 -8.79
CA LYS A 106 -4.18 -1.07 -7.88
C LYS A 106 -3.33 -1.16 -6.62
N TYR A 107 -3.26 -2.34 -5.99
CA TYR A 107 -2.46 -2.48 -4.76
C TYR A 107 -0.97 -2.37 -5.05
N GLU A 108 -0.50 -2.88 -6.19
CA GLU A 108 0.87 -2.67 -6.64
C GLU A 108 1.16 -1.18 -6.86
N GLU A 109 0.28 -0.48 -7.58
CA GLU A 109 0.41 0.98 -7.80
C GLU A 109 0.41 1.75 -6.47
N MET A 110 -0.43 1.36 -5.51
CA MET A 110 -0.45 1.98 -4.19
C MET A 110 0.87 1.75 -3.42
N ASP A 111 1.42 0.54 -3.47
CA ASP A 111 2.68 0.22 -2.81
C ASP A 111 3.87 0.95 -3.45
N ASP A 112 3.93 0.99 -4.78
CA ASP A 112 4.94 1.73 -5.54
C ASP A 112 4.90 3.23 -5.22
N ASN A 113 3.72 3.84 -5.24
CA ASN A 113 3.53 5.25 -4.90
C ASN A 113 3.95 5.55 -3.45
N LEU A 114 3.61 4.67 -2.51
CA LEU A 114 3.99 4.84 -1.11
C LEU A 114 5.51 4.73 -0.93
N ARG A 115 6.14 3.79 -1.62
CA ARG A 115 7.60 3.61 -1.60
C ARG A 115 8.31 4.81 -2.19
N GLU A 116 7.85 5.31 -3.33
CA GLU A 116 8.39 6.51 -3.95
C GLU A 116 8.23 7.74 -3.05
N PHE A 117 7.05 7.92 -2.45
CA PHE A 117 6.82 9.00 -1.48
C PHE A 117 7.82 8.93 -0.32
N LEU A 118 8.02 7.75 0.28
CA LEU A 118 8.95 7.55 1.38
C LEU A 118 10.40 7.89 1.01
N ILE A 119 10.84 7.47 -0.18
CA ILE A 119 12.18 7.77 -0.69
C ILE A 119 12.36 9.28 -0.86
N ASN A 120 11.42 9.94 -1.54
CA ASN A 120 11.47 11.38 -1.79
C ASN A 120 11.40 12.17 -0.48
N TYR A 121 10.52 11.77 0.43
CA TYR A 121 10.38 12.38 1.75
C TYR A 121 11.67 12.23 2.59
N ALA A 122 12.36 11.10 2.51
CA ALA A 122 13.65 10.89 3.16
C ALA A 122 14.74 11.82 2.61
N VAL A 123 14.80 11.99 1.29
CA VAL A 123 15.73 12.93 0.65
C VAL A 123 15.44 14.36 1.13
N GLU A 124 14.18 14.79 1.10
CA GLU A 124 13.80 16.11 1.58
C GLU A 124 14.15 16.33 3.06
N CYS A 125 13.85 15.34 3.91
CA CYS A 125 14.17 15.42 5.33
C CYS A 125 15.67 15.58 5.55
N ARG A 126 16.49 14.85 4.80
CA ARG A 126 17.95 14.95 4.88
C ARG A 126 18.46 16.35 4.48
N GLU A 127 17.96 16.91 3.38
CA GLU A 127 18.37 18.25 2.95
C GLU A 127 17.91 19.33 3.94
N LYS A 128 16.68 19.22 4.46
CA LYS A 128 16.17 20.13 5.51
C LYS A 128 17.01 20.04 6.79
N LEU A 129 17.33 18.82 7.26
CA LEU A 129 18.20 18.62 8.43
C LEU A 129 19.59 19.22 8.24
N LYS A 130 20.17 19.12 7.04
CA LYS A 130 21.47 19.72 6.73
C LYS A 130 21.43 21.25 6.90
N ILE A 131 20.39 21.89 6.37
CA ILE A 131 20.20 23.34 6.46
C ILE A 131 19.96 23.75 7.92
N GLU A 132 19.02 23.10 8.60
CA GLU A 132 18.69 23.39 10.01
C GLU A 132 19.90 23.25 10.93
N ASN A 133 20.72 22.20 10.74
CA ASN A 133 21.94 22.02 11.52
C ASN A 133 22.94 23.16 11.29
N SER A 134 23.14 23.58 10.04
CA SER A 134 24.01 24.71 9.69
C SER A 134 23.55 26.02 10.32
N GLU A 135 22.24 26.28 10.33
CA GLU A 135 21.66 27.48 10.95
C GLU A 135 21.81 27.48 12.47
N VAL A 136 21.54 26.35 13.12
CA VAL A 136 21.71 26.18 14.57
C VAL A 136 23.17 26.38 14.97
N GLU A 137 24.11 25.75 14.26
CA GLU A 137 25.54 25.89 14.54
C GLU A 137 26.01 27.34 14.41
N THR A 138 25.59 28.03 13.35
CA THR A 138 25.91 29.45 13.12
C THR A 138 25.39 30.32 14.28
N LYS A 139 24.13 30.10 14.71
CA LYS A 139 23.55 30.82 15.86
C LYS A 139 24.34 30.55 17.14
N MET A 140 24.71 29.30 17.43
CA MET A 140 25.49 28.96 18.62
C MET A 140 26.87 29.62 18.62
N ILE A 141 27.55 29.66 17.48
CA ILE A 141 28.85 30.34 17.32
C ILE A 141 28.69 31.84 17.64
N LEU A 142 27.71 32.50 17.02
CA LEU A 142 27.45 33.93 17.23
C LEU A 142 27.12 34.25 18.69
N GLU A 143 26.23 33.49 19.32
CA GLU A 143 25.90 33.65 20.73
C GLU A 143 27.12 33.45 21.65
N ASN A 144 27.99 32.50 21.35
CA ASN A 144 29.21 32.26 22.10
C ASN A 144 30.21 33.41 21.96
N LEU A 145 30.37 33.97 20.75
CA LEU A 145 31.21 35.13 20.49
C LEU A 145 30.68 36.37 21.25
N GLU A 146 29.37 36.61 21.23
CA GLU A 146 28.74 37.69 21.99
C GLU A 146 28.94 37.53 23.50
N LYS A 147 28.72 36.33 24.05
CA LYS A 147 28.97 36.05 25.47
C LYS A 147 30.43 36.26 25.87
N ARG A 148 31.38 35.91 25.00
CA ARG A 148 32.82 36.17 25.23
C ARG A 148 33.14 37.66 25.23
N LYS A 149 32.57 38.44 24.29
CA LYS A 149 32.70 39.91 24.26
C LYS A 149 32.14 40.56 25.53
N GLN A 150 30.95 40.15 25.96
CA GLN A 150 30.31 40.68 27.19
C GLN A 150 31.10 40.37 28.47
N ARG A 151 31.87 39.28 28.48
CA ARG A 151 32.72 38.88 29.61
C ARG A 151 34.10 39.56 29.61
N GLY A 152 34.39 40.46 28.67
CA GLY A 152 35.69 41.11 28.56
C GLY A 152 36.83 40.14 28.20
N LEU A 153 36.51 39.01 27.57
CA LEU A 153 37.49 37.98 27.16
C LEU A 153 37.98 38.18 25.72
N TYR A 154 37.94 39.42 25.24
CA TYR A 154 38.52 39.84 23.97
C TYR A 154 39.60 40.88 24.29
N ASP A 155 40.86 40.53 23.98
CA ASP A 155 41.89 41.50 23.62
C ASP A 155 41.62 41.99 22.18
#